data_AF-A0A3C1YL85-F1
#
_entry.id   AF-A0A3C1YL85-F1
#
_cell.length_a   1.000
_cell.length_b   1.000
_cell.length_c   1.000
_cell.angle_alpha   90.00
_cell.angle_beta   90.00
_cell.angle_gamma   90.00
#
_symmetry.space_group_name_H-M   'P 1'
#
loop_
_entity.id
_entity.type
_entity.pdbx_description
1 polymer ?
#
loop_
_entity_poly.entity_id
_entity_poly.type
_entity_poly.pdbx_seq_one_letter_code
_entity_poly.pdbx_strand_id
1 'polypeptide(L)'
;TDVISKLTSMGFKLSLDDYGTAYSNISNVMSNNYSNIKIDASILWEAEKDRSTKELLRSTIQTLKNAGNNIVQEGVETEKQLIFVTDAGANLVQGYYFSKPLPIEEFVRFVKDFNTKNDIKVNYKEEVDAGKDGGISNKVEEKEEAGKAKAIAEKAKAAAEKDKVATEKDKSAAEKDKAA
;
A
#
# COMPACT_ATOMS: atom_id res chain seq x y z
N THR A 1 20.23 18.56 5.88
CA THR A 1 19.61 18.75 4.55
C THR A 1 20.52 18.32 3.42
N ASP A 2 21.84 18.61 3.50
CA ASP A 2 22.81 18.27 2.44
C ASP A 2 22.84 16.82 1.97
N VAL A 3 22.70 15.83 2.86
CA VAL A 3 22.71 14.41 2.46
C VAL A 3 21.45 14.03 1.68
N ILE A 4 20.28 14.46 2.17
CA ILE A 4 18.98 14.23 1.52
C ILE A 4 19.00 14.81 0.10
N SER A 5 19.40 16.08 -0.05
CA SER A 5 19.47 16.74 -1.36
C SER A 5 20.45 16.05 -2.30
N LYS A 6 21.61 15.59 -1.81
CA LYS A 6 22.59 14.84 -2.61
C LYS A 6 22.00 13.53 -3.13
N LEU A 7 21.38 12.73 -2.26
CA LEU A 7 20.75 11.47 -2.65
C LEU A 7 19.63 11.70 -3.67
N THR A 8 18.77 12.70 -3.46
CA THR A 8 17.73 13.04 -4.44
C THR A 8 18.33 13.48 -5.78
N SER A 9 19.42 14.27 -5.78
CA SER A 9 20.10 14.68 -7.02
C SER A 9 20.73 13.52 -7.80
N MET A 10 21.05 12.42 -7.12
CA MET A 10 21.52 11.17 -7.73
C MET A 10 20.38 10.30 -8.28
N GLY A 11 19.11 10.73 -8.12
CA GLY A 11 17.94 10.01 -8.60
C GLY A 11 17.31 9.03 -7.61
N PHE A 12 17.77 9.00 -6.34
CA PHE A 12 17.11 8.18 -5.32
C PHE A 12 15.74 8.76 -4.95
N LYS A 13 14.72 7.91 -4.94
CA LYS A 13 13.41 8.21 -4.33
C LYS A 13 13.50 7.99 -2.84
N LEU A 14 13.07 8.96 -2.04
CA LEU A 14 13.14 8.90 -0.59
C LEU A 14 11.78 8.56 0.00
N SER A 15 11.78 7.70 1.03
CA SER A 15 10.60 7.36 1.81
C SER A 15 10.79 7.82 3.25
N LEU A 16 9.80 8.51 3.81
CA LEU A 16 9.74 8.78 5.24
C LEU A 16 9.02 7.62 5.94
N ASP A 17 9.63 7.09 7.00
CA ASP A 17 9.04 6.02 7.81
C ASP A 17 8.36 6.57 9.07
N ASP A 18 7.46 5.77 9.66
CA ASP A 18 6.80 6.03 10.94
C ASP A 18 6.14 7.42 11.06
N TYR A 19 5.50 7.90 9.99
CA TYR A 19 4.74 9.15 10.04
C TYR A 19 3.54 8.98 10.98
N GLY A 20 3.46 9.83 12.00
CA GLY A 20 2.48 9.70 13.07
C GLY A 20 3.08 9.46 14.46
N THR A 21 4.36 9.12 14.53
CA THR A 21 5.10 8.99 15.79
C THR A 21 5.74 10.32 16.21
N ALA A 22 6.27 10.38 17.44
CA ALA A 22 6.67 11.61 18.16
C ALA A 22 7.52 12.63 17.38
N TYR A 23 8.30 12.21 16.38
CA TYR A 23 9.22 13.07 15.63
C TYR A 23 8.72 13.47 14.23
N SER A 24 7.60 12.89 13.78
CA SER A 24 7.06 13.09 12.44
C SER A 24 6.16 14.33 12.40
N ASN A 25 6.74 15.50 12.16
CA ASN A 25 5.98 16.73 11.96
C ASN A 25 5.75 17.03 10.47
N ILE A 26 4.60 17.64 10.16
CA ILE A 26 4.25 18.02 8.79
C ILE A 26 5.29 18.96 8.17
N SER A 27 5.91 19.83 8.95
CA SER A 27 6.94 20.76 8.48
C SER A 27 8.16 20.04 7.89
N ASN A 28 8.57 18.90 8.46
CA ASN A 28 9.65 18.06 7.96
C ASN A 28 9.25 17.41 6.63
N VAL A 29 8.01 16.97 6.50
CA VAL A 29 7.48 16.44 5.24
C VAL A 29 7.48 17.52 4.16
N MET A 30 7.01 18.73 4.48
CA MET A 30 6.94 19.82 3.50
C MET A 30 8.31 20.39 3.12
N SER A 31 9.31 20.28 4.01
CA SER A 31 10.66 20.83 3.77
C SER A 31 11.57 19.89 2.98
N ASN A 32 11.20 18.62 2.82
CA ASN A 32 12.02 17.63 2.14
C ASN A 32 11.24 16.95 1.03
N ASN A 33 11.90 16.64 -0.08
CA ASN A 33 11.27 16.04 -1.26
C ASN A 33 11.10 14.52 -1.10
N TYR A 34 10.28 14.08 -0.13
CA TYR A 34 9.96 12.67 0.04
C TYR A 34 9.00 12.20 -1.07
N SER A 35 9.34 11.12 -1.74
CA SER A 35 8.45 10.49 -2.73
C SER A 35 7.33 9.71 -2.06
N ASN A 36 7.64 9.04 -0.95
CA ASN A 36 6.71 8.19 -0.22
C ASN A 36 6.64 8.61 1.26
N ILE A 37 5.45 8.57 1.84
CA ILE A 37 5.22 8.72 3.28
C ILE A 37 4.53 7.46 3.80
N LYS A 38 5.18 6.77 4.73
CA LYS A 38 4.64 5.59 5.41
C LYS A 38 3.93 6.04 6.68
N ILE A 39 2.61 5.86 6.73
CA ILE A 39 1.79 6.17 7.90
C ILE A 39 1.82 4.98 8.84
N ASP A 40 2.24 5.23 10.07
CA ASP A 40 2.41 4.23 11.11
C ASP A 40 1.09 3.44 11.38
N ALA A 41 1.24 2.14 11.61
CA ALA A 41 0.14 1.21 11.83
C ALA A 41 -0.73 1.57 13.04
N SER A 42 -0.14 2.15 14.09
CA SER A 42 -0.87 2.48 15.32
C SER A 42 -2.00 3.48 15.08
N ILE A 43 -1.85 4.41 14.14
CA ILE A 43 -2.91 5.37 13.79
C ILE A 43 -4.10 4.64 13.17
N LEU A 44 -3.86 3.68 12.28
CA LEU A 44 -4.91 2.89 11.66
C LEU A 44 -5.65 2.04 12.69
N TRP A 45 -4.92 1.38 13.58
CA TRP A 45 -5.53 0.53 14.62
C TRP A 45 -6.32 1.34 15.65
N GLU A 46 -5.91 2.58 15.92
CA GLU A 46 -6.68 3.47 16.78
C GLU A 46 -7.90 4.09 16.06
N ALA A 47 -7.78 4.37 14.76
CA ALA A 47 -8.89 4.82 13.90
C ALA A 47 -10.05 3.81 13.81
N GLU A 48 -9.82 2.53 14.11
CA GLU A 48 -10.91 1.54 14.20
C GLU A 48 -11.76 1.70 15.46
N LYS A 49 -11.21 2.30 16.51
CA LYS A 49 -11.85 2.46 17.82
C LYS A 49 -12.42 3.85 18.02
N ASP A 50 -11.76 4.87 17.47
CA ASP A 50 -12.12 6.27 17.64
C ASP A 50 -12.45 6.97 16.31
N ARG A 51 -13.65 7.55 16.25
CA ARG A 51 -14.13 8.28 15.08
C ARG A 51 -13.27 9.51 14.78
N SER A 52 -12.79 10.21 15.80
CA SER A 52 -12.00 11.43 15.60
C SER A 52 -10.66 11.10 14.93
N THR A 53 -10.02 10.02 15.39
CA THR A 53 -8.78 9.47 14.84
C THR A 53 -8.97 8.96 13.41
N LYS A 54 -10.13 8.36 13.12
CA LYS A 54 -10.49 7.97 11.75
C LYS A 54 -10.58 9.14 10.79
N GLU A 55 -11.22 10.24 11.18
CA GLU A 55 -11.31 11.45 10.36
C GLU A 55 -9.95 12.15 10.24
N LEU A 56 -9.15 12.14 11.31
CA LEU A 56 -7.77 12.64 11.30
C LEU A 56 -6.91 11.87 10.30
N LEU A 57 -6.95 10.54 10.31
CA LEU A 57 -6.21 9.69 9.39
C LEU A 57 -6.62 9.96 7.94
N ARG A 58 -7.93 10.04 7.67
CA ARG A 58 -8.44 10.39 6.33
C ARG A 58 -7.91 11.75 5.86
N SER A 59 -8.01 12.77 6.71
CA SER A 59 -7.56 14.13 6.38
C SER A 59 -6.05 14.19 6.16
N THR A 60 -5.29 13.44 6.96
CA THR A 60 -3.83 13.32 6.84
C THR A 60 -3.44 12.71 5.50
N ILE A 61 -4.03 11.55 5.13
CA ILE A 61 -3.80 10.88 3.84
C ILE A 61 -4.07 11.86 2.69
N GLN A 62 -5.21 12.55 2.72
CA GLN A 62 -5.59 13.49 1.66
C GLN A 62 -4.66 14.69 1.58
N THR A 63 -4.25 15.25 2.72
CA THR A 63 -3.35 16.41 2.77
C THR A 63 -1.99 16.07 2.16
N LEU A 64 -1.38 14.96 2.61
CA LEU A 64 -0.08 14.53 2.12
C LEU A 64 -0.12 14.12 0.64
N LYS A 65 -1.20 13.49 0.21
CA LYS A 65 -1.42 13.18 -1.21
C LYS A 65 -1.51 14.45 -2.05
N ASN A 66 -2.24 15.46 -1.59
CA ASN A 66 -2.37 16.75 -2.28
C ASN A 66 -1.04 17.53 -2.30
N ALA A 67 -0.15 17.28 -1.34
CA ALA A 67 1.22 17.79 -1.36
C ALA A 67 2.14 17.06 -2.36
N GLY A 68 1.62 16.05 -3.09
CA GLY A 68 2.34 15.33 -4.13
C GLY A 68 3.06 14.06 -3.65
N ASN A 69 2.82 13.62 -2.41
CA ASN A 69 3.44 12.41 -1.89
C ASN A 69 2.62 11.15 -2.21
N ASN A 70 3.29 10.03 -2.44
CA ASN A 70 2.64 8.71 -2.39
C ASN A 70 2.46 8.30 -0.93
N ILE A 71 1.27 7.81 -0.59
CA ILE A 71 0.97 7.37 0.77
C ILE A 71 1.01 5.85 0.83
N VAL A 72 1.85 5.33 1.73
CA VAL A 72 1.88 3.93 2.14
C VAL A 72 1.15 3.84 3.48
N GLN A 73 -0.01 3.19 3.51
CA GLN A 73 -0.60 2.82 4.79
C GLN A 73 0.04 1.52 5.29
N GLU A 74 0.61 1.54 6.50
CA GLU A 74 1.11 0.35 7.16
C GLU A 74 0.07 -0.32 8.08
N GLY A 75 0.32 -1.59 8.39
CA GLY A 75 -0.45 -2.34 9.38
C GLY A 75 -1.85 -2.74 8.94
N VAL A 76 -2.13 -2.83 7.64
CA VAL A 76 -3.43 -3.31 7.15
C VAL A 76 -3.52 -4.83 7.29
N GLU A 77 -4.45 -5.29 8.13
CA GLU A 77 -4.69 -6.69 8.46
C GLU A 77 -6.07 -7.19 7.99
N THR A 78 -7.03 -6.29 7.76
CA THR A 78 -8.39 -6.64 7.36
C THR A 78 -8.83 -5.96 6.07
N GLU A 79 -9.78 -6.57 5.38
CA GLU A 79 -10.40 -5.99 4.19
C GLU A 79 -11.08 -4.64 4.48
N LYS A 80 -11.70 -4.49 5.66
CA LYS A 80 -12.34 -3.23 6.06
C LYS A 80 -11.33 -2.09 6.18
N GLN A 81 -10.15 -2.38 6.76
CA GLN A 81 -9.05 -1.43 6.83
C GLN A 81 -8.54 -1.08 5.44
N LEU A 82 -8.34 -2.09 4.58
CA LEU A 82 -7.91 -1.90 3.19
C LEU A 82 -8.84 -0.94 2.44
N ILE A 83 -10.15 -1.23 2.42
CA ILE A 83 -11.17 -0.41 1.77
C ILE A 83 -11.13 1.02 2.31
N PHE A 84 -11.06 1.18 3.63
CA PHE A 84 -11.04 2.50 4.25
C PHE A 84 -9.85 3.35 3.79
N VAL A 85 -8.63 2.79 3.81
CA VAL A 85 -7.43 3.57 3.47
C VAL A 85 -7.28 3.81 1.97
N THR A 86 -7.73 2.88 1.12
CA THR A 86 -7.81 3.12 -0.32
C THR A 86 -8.83 4.22 -0.64
N ASP A 87 -10.00 4.21 0.01
CA ASP A 87 -11.03 5.24 -0.15
C ASP A 87 -10.59 6.60 0.44
N ALA A 88 -9.72 6.60 1.45
CA ALA A 88 -9.09 7.80 1.96
C ALA A 88 -8.04 8.38 1.00
N GLY A 89 -7.52 7.56 0.09
CA GLY A 89 -6.64 7.97 -0.99
C GLY A 89 -5.23 7.38 -0.93
N ALA A 90 -4.94 6.44 -0.02
CA ALA A 90 -3.65 5.76 0.02
C ALA A 90 -3.37 5.05 -1.30
N ASN A 91 -2.16 5.24 -1.85
CA ASN A 91 -1.74 4.69 -3.14
C ASN A 91 -1.06 3.33 -2.97
N LEU A 92 -0.47 3.08 -1.80
CA LEU A 92 0.28 1.90 -1.45
C LEU A 92 -0.20 1.38 -0.09
N VAL A 93 -0.19 0.07 0.08
CA VAL A 93 -0.67 -0.57 1.31
C VAL A 93 0.28 -1.71 1.69
N GLN A 94 0.62 -1.78 2.97
CA GLN A 94 1.45 -2.83 3.55
C GLN A 94 0.75 -3.39 4.80
N GLY A 95 0.77 -4.71 4.94
CA GLY A 95 0.32 -5.36 6.17
C GLY A 95 -0.06 -6.83 5.99
N TYR A 96 -0.45 -7.47 7.09
CA TYR A 96 -0.71 -8.90 7.16
C TYR A 96 -1.93 -9.36 6.36
N TYR A 97 -2.76 -8.42 5.88
CA TYR A 97 -3.79 -8.73 4.90
C TYR A 97 -3.20 -9.39 3.64
N PHE A 98 -1.99 -8.99 3.23
CA PHE A 98 -1.30 -9.58 2.08
C PHE A 98 -0.40 -10.75 2.49
N SER A 99 0.51 -10.51 3.43
CA SER A 99 1.43 -11.52 3.94
C SER A 99 2.10 -11.01 5.23
N LYS A 100 2.48 -11.95 6.10
CA LYS A 100 3.49 -11.70 7.13
C LYS A 100 4.89 -11.57 6.49
N PRO A 101 5.91 -11.06 7.20
CA PRO A 101 7.29 -11.13 6.74
C PRO A 101 7.68 -12.58 6.41
N LEU A 102 8.33 -12.78 5.27
CA LEU A 102 8.67 -14.09 4.74
C LEU A 102 10.20 -14.26 4.63
N PRO A 103 10.73 -15.47 4.82
CA PRO A 103 12.07 -15.83 4.34
C PRO A 103 12.22 -15.56 2.84
N ILE A 104 13.44 -15.36 2.37
CA ILE A 104 13.71 -14.93 0.99
C ILE A 104 13.14 -15.91 -0.05
N GLU A 105 13.24 -17.21 0.17
CA GLU A 105 12.74 -18.24 -0.74
C GLU A 105 11.21 -18.18 -0.85
N GLU A 106 10.53 -17.96 0.28
CA GLU A 106 9.08 -17.85 0.33
C GLU A 106 8.60 -16.52 -0.26
N PHE A 107 9.34 -15.43 -0.04
CA PHE A 107 9.06 -14.12 -0.64
C PHE A 107 9.13 -14.19 -2.17
N VAL A 108 10.18 -14.81 -2.74
CA VAL A 108 10.32 -14.97 -4.19
C VAL A 108 9.14 -15.75 -4.77
N ARG A 109 8.70 -16.83 -4.10
CA ARG A 109 7.52 -17.60 -4.51
C ARG A 109 6.26 -16.75 -4.43
N PHE A 110 6.06 -16.06 -3.31
CA PHE A 110 4.91 -15.17 -3.09
C PHE A 110 4.79 -14.11 -4.19
N VAL A 111 5.87 -13.41 -4.52
CA VAL A 111 5.87 -12.36 -5.55
C VAL A 111 5.56 -12.93 -6.94
N LYS A 112 6.14 -14.08 -7.30
CA LYS A 112 5.84 -14.74 -8.58
C LYS A 112 4.37 -15.11 -8.71
N ASP A 113 3.81 -15.72 -7.67
CA ASP A 113 2.40 -16.10 -7.63
C ASP A 113 1.49 -14.88 -7.66
N PHE A 114 1.82 -13.85 -6.87
CA PHE A 114 1.07 -12.59 -6.81
C PHE A 114 1.06 -11.88 -8.16
N ASN A 115 2.22 -11.73 -8.80
CA ASN A 115 2.32 -11.07 -10.10
C ASN A 115 1.56 -11.83 -11.18
N THR A 116 1.66 -13.17 -11.20
CA THR A 116 0.96 -14.01 -12.17
C THR A 116 -0.56 -13.92 -12.01
N LYS A 117 -1.08 -14.03 -10.78
CA LYS A 117 -2.52 -13.94 -10.49
C LYS A 117 -3.11 -12.57 -10.84
N ASN A 118 -2.30 -11.51 -10.75
CA ASN A 118 -2.74 -10.13 -10.98
C ASN A 118 -2.37 -9.59 -12.38
N ASP A 119 -1.84 -10.44 -13.28
CA ASP A 119 -1.34 -10.06 -14.62
C ASP A 119 -0.38 -8.85 -14.60
N ILE A 120 0.49 -8.81 -13.59
CA ILE A 120 1.54 -7.80 -13.47
C ILE A 120 2.71 -8.24 -14.35
N LYS A 121 2.87 -7.56 -15.50
CA LYS A 121 4.03 -7.74 -16.38
C LYS A 121 5.26 -7.09 -15.75
N VAL A 122 6.21 -7.92 -15.32
CA VAL A 122 7.53 -7.46 -14.88
C VAL A 122 8.48 -7.44 -16.08
N ASN A 123 8.95 -6.25 -16.47
CA ASN A 123 10.02 -6.09 -17.45
C ASN A 123 11.38 -6.25 -16.74
N TYR A 124 11.75 -7.48 -16.40
CA TYR A 124 13.15 -7.78 -16.11
C TYR A 124 13.87 -8.05 -17.42
N LYS A 125 14.86 -7.22 -17.77
CA LYS A 125 15.88 -7.63 -18.74
C LYS A 125 16.74 -8.69 -18.04
N GLU A 126 16.70 -9.92 -18.54
CA GLU A 126 17.61 -10.99 -18.12
C GLU A 126 19.03 -10.69 -18.64
N GLU A 127 19.70 -9.67 -18.10
CA GLU A 127 21.14 -9.51 -18.29
C GLU A 127 21.77 -9.21 -16.93
N VAL A 128 21.95 -10.27 -16.15
CA VAL A 128 23.09 -10.34 -15.23
C VAL A 128 24.18 -11.08 -15.97
N ASP A 129 24.89 -10.35 -16.83
CA ASP A 129 26.21 -10.80 -17.26
C ASP A 129 27.11 -10.79 -16.03
N ALA A 130 27.70 -11.94 -15.71
CA ALA A 130 28.65 -12.09 -14.62
C ALA A 130 29.99 -11.48 -15.03
N GLY A 131 30.00 -10.17 -15.28
CA GLY A 131 31.19 -9.37 -15.57
C GLY A 131 31.00 -8.01 -14.91
N LYS A 132 31.88 -7.59 -14.01
CA LYS A 132 32.94 -6.71 -14.47
C LYS A 132 32.96 -5.35 -13.77
N ASP A 133 31.82 -4.66 -13.66
CA ASP A 133 31.84 -3.23 -13.31
C ASP A 133 30.41 -2.72 -13.03
N GLY A 134 30.15 -2.40 -11.75
CA GLY A 134 28.82 -2.08 -11.23
C GLY A 134 28.27 -0.70 -11.62
N GLY A 135 27.86 -0.53 -12.88
CA GLY A 135 27.11 0.63 -13.35
C GLY A 135 25.68 0.25 -13.76
N ILE A 136 24.70 0.41 -12.87
CA ILE A 136 23.28 0.32 -13.24
C ILE A 136 22.81 1.71 -13.67
N SER A 137 22.67 1.96 -14.97
CA SER A 137 21.94 3.12 -15.48
C SER A 137 20.49 2.72 -15.78
N ASN A 138 19.54 3.16 -14.96
CA ASN A 138 18.12 2.94 -15.20
C ASN A 138 17.49 4.20 -15.80
N LYS A 139 17.19 4.17 -17.11
CA LYS A 139 16.12 5.00 -17.68
C LYS A 139 14.81 4.28 -17.45
N VAL A 140 14.03 4.73 -16.46
CA VAL A 140 12.65 4.30 -16.28
C VAL A 140 11.77 5.35 -16.94
N GLU A 141 11.07 4.98 -18.02
CA GLU A 141 10.01 5.80 -18.57
C GLU A 141 8.81 5.73 -17.61
N GLU A 142 8.53 6.84 -16.93
CA GLU A 142 7.31 6.99 -16.12
C GLU A 142 6.10 7.06 -17.05
N LYS A 143 5.30 5.99 -17.08
CA LYS A 143 3.87 6.06 -17.38
C LYS A 143 3.20 4.76 -16.93
N GLU A 144 2.09 4.92 -16.20
CA GLU A 144 1.04 3.89 -15.99
C GLU A 144 1.11 2.95 -14.76
N GLU A 145 1.54 3.43 -13.58
CA GLU A 145 1.35 2.67 -12.32
C GLU A 145 0.06 3.04 -11.55
N ALA A 146 -0.39 4.29 -11.62
CA ALA A 146 -1.56 4.76 -10.86
C ALA A 146 -2.89 4.10 -11.29
N GLY A 147 -3.01 3.67 -12.56
CA GLY A 147 -4.21 3.00 -13.07
C GLY A 147 -4.37 1.55 -12.57
N LYS A 148 -3.24 0.86 -12.32
CA LYS A 148 -3.24 -0.56 -11.94
C LYS A 148 -3.63 -0.76 -10.47
N ALA A 149 -3.20 0.13 -9.57
CA ALA A 149 -3.60 0.10 -8.16
C ALA A 149 -5.12 0.29 -7.99
N LYS A 150 -5.74 1.15 -8.80
CA LYS A 150 -7.20 1.35 -8.80
C LYS A 150 -7.95 0.10 -9.27
N ALA A 151 -7.46 -0.57 -10.31
CA ALA A 151 -8.05 -1.82 -10.80
C ALA A 151 -7.95 -2.97 -9.79
N ILE A 152 -6.87 -3.04 -9.00
CA ILE A 152 -6.71 -4.03 -7.93
C ILE A 152 -7.68 -3.74 -6.77
N ALA A 153 -7.85 -2.48 -6.39
CA ALA A 153 -8.83 -2.07 -5.38
C ALA A 153 -10.28 -2.34 -5.82
N GLU A 154 -10.62 -2.11 -7.10
CA GLU A 154 -11.93 -2.43 -7.66
C GLU A 154 -12.21 -3.94 -7.71
N LYS A 155 -11.19 -4.76 -8.04
CA LYS A 155 -11.30 -6.22 -7.99
C LYS A 155 -11.48 -6.73 -6.56
N ALA A 156 -10.78 -6.16 -5.59
CA ALA A 156 -10.96 -6.50 -4.17
C ALA A 156 -12.38 -6.14 -3.69
N LYS A 157 -12.88 -4.94 -4.05
CA LYS A 157 -14.24 -4.51 -3.73
C LYS A 157 -15.32 -5.43 -4.32
N ALA A 158 -15.13 -5.89 -5.55
CA ALA A 158 -16.03 -6.84 -6.21
C ALA A 158 -15.99 -8.26 -5.62
N ALA A 159 -14.87 -8.68 -5.03
CA ALA A 159 -14.76 -9.94 -4.30
C ALA A 159 -15.51 -9.87 -2.95
N ALA A 160 -15.36 -8.76 -2.21
CA ALA A 160 -16.02 -8.50 -0.94
C ALA A 160 -17.56 -8.54 -1.03
N GLU A 161 -18.13 -7.99 -2.11
CA GLU A 161 -19.57 -7.97 -2.34
C GLU A 161 -20.13 -9.37 -2.62
N LYS A 162 -19.37 -10.24 -3.28
CA LYS A 162 -19.78 -11.63 -3.56
C LYS A 162 -19.82 -12.48 -2.28
N ASP A 163 -18.87 -12.28 -1.37
CA ASP A 163 -18.83 -12.99 -0.08
C ASP A 163 -19.94 -12.54 0.89
N LYS A 164 -20.34 -11.26 0.84
CA LYS A 164 -21.53 -10.78 1.58
C LYS A 164 -22.84 -11.40 1.07
N VAL A 165 -23.00 -11.51 -0.25
CA VAL A 165 -24.20 -12.12 -0.85
C VAL A 165 -24.28 -13.62 -0.57
N ALA A 166 -23.13 -14.31 -0.51
CA ALA A 166 -23.06 -15.71 -0.11
C ALA A 166 -23.45 -15.91 1.37
N THR A 167 -22.91 -15.08 2.27
CA THR A 167 -23.19 -15.18 3.71
C THR A 167 -24.62 -14.77 4.11
N GLU A 168 -25.28 -13.89 3.37
CA GLU A 168 -26.71 -13.57 3.58
C GLU A 168 -27.66 -14.67 3.06
N LYS A 169 -27.31 -15.33 1.95
CA LYS A 169 -28.08 -16.48 1.44
C LYS A 169 -28.01 -17.68 2.37
N ASP A 170 -26.85 -17.97 2.97
CA ASP A 170 -26.70 -19.07 3.92
C ASP A 170 -27.46 -18.82 5.23
N LYS A 171 -27.53 -17.57 5.71
CA LYS A 171 -28.37 -17.21 6.87
C LYS A 171 -29.86 -17.34 6.58
N SER A 172 -30.31 -16.95 5.38
CA SER A 172 -31.71 -17.08 4.97
C SER A 172 -32.15 -18.54 4.80
N ALA A 173 -31.25 -19.41 4.34
CA ALA A 173 -31.51 -20.85 4.25
C ALA A 173 -31.60 -21.49 5.66
N ALA A 174 -30.70 -21.13 6.58
CA ALA A 174 -30.69 -21.65 7.94
C ALA A 174 -31.90 -21.21 8.79
N GLU A 175 -32.51 -20.04 8.51
CA GLU A 175 -33.74 -19.61 9.18
C GLU A 175 -34.99 -20.33 8.65
N LYS A 176 -35.00 -20.75 7.38
CA LYS A 176 -36.13 -21.51 6.80
C LYS A 176 -36.20 -22.95 7.30
N ASP A 177 -35.06 -23.59 7.54
CA ASP A 177 -34.99 -24.95 8.10
C ASP A 177 -35.32 -25.00 9.60
N LYS A 178 -35.27 -23.88 10.32
CA LYS A 178 -35.71 -23.78 11.73
C LYS A 178 -37.21 -23.49 11.89
N ALA A 179 -37.90 -23.18 10.80
CA ALA A 179 -39.32 -22.80 10.80
C ALA A 179 -40.25 -23.87 10.18
N ALA A 180 -39.71 -25.04 9.81
CA ALA A 180 -40.44 -26.23 9.35
C ALA A 180 -40.36 -27.35 10.39
#